data_AF-A0A9E3LSB6-F1
#
_entry.id   AF-A0A9E3LSB6-F1
#
_cell.length_a   1.000
_cell.length_b   1.000
_cell.length_c   1.000
_cell.angle_alpha   90.00
_cell.angle_beta   90.00
_cell.angle_gamma   90.00
#
_symmetry.space_group_name_H-M   'P 1'
#
loop_
_entity.id
_entity.type
_entity.pdbx_description
1 polymer ?
#
loop_
_entity_poly.entity_id
_entity_poly.type
_entity_poly.pdbx_seq_one_letter_code
_entity_poly.pdbx_strand_id
1 'polypeptide(L)'
;MTQTEGILEKTQMDRMDPWLASLLKAREVRGIQAFDPAKKKRFVKVRRTLLGINELVASGEQPEAILAKLKAMEPELLGFALEGVGMALAKQDIITPGELNRVEAFVTGTSVAYQIMVFLGVGVLLATEQLPLDPFITSYLEPFNPLRVWAIADGYGFQCGMLHWQEYLYGQPRPEYFSGYIGRIFDQGLGRSIWVIDIGDVAHIQETIATFSATRQPDLWCGIGYACSSIGGVQRETLEALGTAAGAYLPALAQGASCAAKFRRILGIPAAHVELADAILSELATNAAGHTELVREDLPNIGATPVESLWHNYRTYLICN
;
A
#
# COMPACT_ATOMS: atom_id res chain seq x y z
N MET A 1 35.85 12.88 -1.72
CA MET A 1 34.68 13.45 -1.01
C MET A 1 35.22 14.21 0.19
N THR A 2 35.07 15.53 0.18
CA THR A 2 35.60 16.39 1.25
C THR A 2 34.64 16.42 2.44
N GLN A 3 35.15 16.62 3.66
CA GLN A 3 34.31 16.74 4.88
C GLN A 3 33.18 17.77 4.73
N THR A 4 33.39 18.80 3.92
CA THR A 4 32.43 19.88 3.67
C THR A 4 31.25 19.42 2.80
N GLU A 5 31.47 18.55 1.80
CA GLU A 5 30.39 17.94 1.00
C GLU A 5 29.52 17.02 1.86
N GLY A 6 30.14 16.22 2.73
CA GLY A 6 29.40 15.34 3.66
C GLY A 6 28.57 16.08 4.71
N ILE A 7 28.98 17.28 5.13
CA ILE A 7 28.20 18.13 6.05
C ILE A 7 27.01 18.78 5.33
N LEU A 8 27.18 19.22 4.08
CA LEU A 8 26.11 19.81 3.27
C LEU A 8 25.02 18.78 2.91
N GLU A 9 25.40 17.56 2.53
CA GLU A 9 24.44 16.47 2.31
C GLU A 9 23.68 16.11 3.58
N LYS A 10 24.38 15.98 4.72
CA LYS A 10 23.75 15.67 6.02
C LYS A 10 22.75 16.76 6.45
N THR A 11 23.07 18.04 6.24
CA THR A 11 22.19 19.17 6.59
C THR A 11 20.98 19.33 5.64
N GLN A 12 21.06 18.79 4.41
CA GLN A 12 19.91 18.64 3.52
C GLN A 12 19.04 17.44 3.89
N MET A 13 19.66 16.34 4.31
CA MET A 13 18.99 15.12 4.75
C MET A 13 18.23 15.31 6.08
N ASP A 14 18.77 16.09 7.02
CA ASP A 14 18.13 16.40 8.31
C ASP A 14 16.90 17.33 8.16
N ARG A 15 16.78 18.07 7.04
CA ARG A 15 15.59 18.87 6.68
C ARG A 15 14.60 18.10 5.82
N MET A 16 14.93 16.87 5.46
CA MET A 16 14.14 16.02 4.59
C MET A 16 13.22 15.15 5.45
N ASP A 17 11.97 15.01 5.01
CA ASP A 17 11.02 14.08 5.62
C ASP A 17 11.68 12.69 5.81
N PRO A 18 11.66 12.10 7.03
CA PRO A 18 12.33 10.84 7.34
C PRO A 18 12.00 9.70 6.39
N TRP A 19 10.78 9.70 5.84
CA TRP A 19 10.33 8.72 4.86
C TRP A 19 11.10 8.84 3.54
N LEU A 20 11.33 10.06 3.04
CA LEU A 20 12.12 10.30 1.84
C LEU A 20 13.62 10.04 2.09
N ALA A 21 14.12 10.36 3.28
CA ALA A 21 15.49 10.02 3.68
C ALA A 21 15.70 8.49 3.69
N SER A 22 14.76 7.74 4.27
CA SER A 22 14.79 6.28 4.27
C SER A 22 14.75 5.70 2.85
N LEU A 23 13.85 6.18 1.99
CA LEU A 23 13.75 5.74 0.59
C LEU A 23 15.06 5.95 -0.18
N LEU A 24 15.65 7.15 -0.08
CA LEU A 24 16.91 7.43 -0.76
C LEU A 24 18.05 6.56 -0.20
N LYS A 25 18.07 6.33 1.12
CA LYS A 25 19.08 5.46 1.74
C LYS A 25 18.92 4.00 1.32
N ALA A 26 17.69 3.49 1.26
CA ALA A 26 17.39 2.14 0.81
C ALA A 26 17.93 1.90 -0.60
N ARG A 27 17.66 2.84 -1.52
CA ARG A 27 18.15 2.77 -2.91
C ARG A 27 19.66 2.78 -3.00
N GLU A 28 20.31 3.69 -2.27
CA GLU A 28 21.78 3.79 -2.24
C GLU A 28 22.41 2.46 -1.80
N VAL A 29 21.95 1.90 -0.67
CA VAL A 29 22.53 0.66 -0.12
C VAL A 29 22.21 -0.56 -0.99
N ARG A 30 21.04 -0.57 -1.63
CA ARG A 30 20.62 -1.62 -2.57
C ARG A 30 21.23 -1.46 -3.97
N GLY A 31 22.10 -0.47 -4.20
CA GLY A 31 22.78 -0.26 -5.48
C GLY A 31 21.85 0.15 -6.63
N ILE A 32 20.68 0.68 -6.32
CA ILE A 32 19.65 1.04 -7.31
C ILE A 32 20.00 2.40 -7.90
N GLN A 33 19.87 2.53 -9.23
CA GLN A 33 20.28 3.74 -9.95
C GLN A 33 19.61 5.02 -9.42
N ALA A 34 20.24 6.16 -9.72
CA ALA A 34 19.76 7.47 -9.30
C ALA A 34 18.29 7.71 -9.70
N PHE A 35 17.56 8.36 -8.80
CA PHE A 35 16.13 8.62 -8.95
C PHE A 35 15.85 9.53 -10.15
N ASP A 36 15.07 9.07 -11.12
CA ASP A 36 14.61 9.92 -12.23
C ASP A 36 13.96 11.21 -11.66
N PRO A 37 14.37 12.42 -12.09
CA PRO A 37 13.90 13.66 -11.50
C PRO A 37 12.37 13.84 -11.55
N ALA A 38 11.72 13.39 -12.62
CA ALA A 38 10.26 13.51 -12.77
C ALA A 38 9.54 12.55 -11.82
N LYS A 39 10.01 11.30 -11.69
CA LYS A 39 9.52 10.35 -10.68
C LYS A 39 9.73 10.92 -9.27
N LYS A 40 10.91 11.50 -8.97
CA LYS A 40 11.21 12.07 -7.65
C LYS A 40 10.22 13.16 -7.29
N LYS A 41 9.93 14.05 -8.24
CA LYS A 41 8.95 15.13 -8.08
C LYS A 41 7.55 14.58 -7.79
N ARG A 42 7.13 13.49 -8.46
CA ARG A 42 5.84 12.83 -8.20
C ARG A 42 5.77 12.26 -6.79
N PHE A 43 6.77 11.50 -6.35
CA PHE A 43 6.81 10.95 -4.99
C PHE A 43 6.79 12.05 -3.92
N VAL A 44 7.56 13.12 -4.11
CA VAL A 44 7.52 14.28 -3.21
C VAL A 44 6.13 14.93 -3.19
N LYS A 45 5.45 15.05 -4.34
CA LYS A 45 4.08 15.60 -4.41
C LYS A 45 3.09 14.73 -3.62
N VAL A 46 3.13 13.41 -3.83
CA VAL A 46 2.30 12.44 -3.10
C VAL A 46 2.54 12.53 -1.60
N ARG A 47 3.81 12.50 -1.18
CA ARG A 47 4.17 12.54 0.24
C ARG A 47 3.76 13.85 0.92
N ARG A 48 3.95 15.00 0.27
CA ARG A 48 3.47 16.30 0.78
C ARG A 48 1.96 16.37 0.87
N THR A 49 1.24 15.74 -0.05
CA THR A 49 -0.23 15.68 -0.04
C THR A 49 -0.72 14.95 1.21
N LEU A 50 -0.17 13.75 1.45
CA LEU A 50 -0.49 12.94 2.62
C LEU A 50 -0.17 13.70 3.92
N LEU A 51 1.04 14.26 4.04
CA LEU A 51 1.45 14.98 5.25
C LEU A 51 0.64 16.27 5.46
N GLY A 52 0.36 17.03 4.39
CA GLY A 52 -0.42 18.26 4.50
C GLY A 52 -1.88 18.01 4.92
N ILE A 53 -2.49 16.92 4.48
CA ILE A 53 -3.83 16.53 4.95
C ILE A 53 -3.79 15.99 6.39
N ASN A 54 -2.76 15.22 6.74
CA ASN A 54 -2.55 14.78 8.11
C ASN A 54 -2.44 15.99 9.06
N GLU A 55 -1.59 16.98 8.74
CA GLU A 55 -1.43 18.22 9.52
C GLU A 55 -2.74 19.01 9.63
N LEU A 56 -3.48 19.15 8.52
CA LEU A 56 -4.78 19.82 8.52
C LEU A 56 -5.75 19.17 9.51
N VAL A 57 -5.90 17.86 9.45
CA VAL A 57 -6.79 17.10 10.35
C VAL A 57 -6.28 17.15 11.80
N ALA A 58 -4.97 17.00 11.99
CA ALA A 58 -4.33 17.03 13.30
C ALA A 58 -4.50 18.38 14.01
N SER A 59 -4.62 19.48 13.26
CA SER A 59 -4.86 20.83 13.80
C SER A 59 -6.28 21.05 14.38
N GLY A 60 -7.17 20.06 14.24
CA GLY A 60 -8.55 20.16 14.73
C GLY A 60 -9.51 20.86 13.76
N GLU A 61 -9.16 20.88 12.47
CA GLU A 61 -10.01 21.43 11.42
C GLU A 61 -11.37 20.71 11.34
N GLN A 62 -12.42 21.43 10.95
CA GLN A 62 -13.78 20.87 10.92
C GLN A 62 -13.94 19.81 9.82
N PRO A 63 -14.72 18.74 10.04
CA PRO A 63 -14.95 17.69 9.06
C PRO A 63 -15.41 18.21 7.69
N GLU A 64 -16.24 19.24 7.65
CA GLU A 64 -16.75 19.84 6.42
C GLU A 64 -15.62 20.50 5.60
N ALA A 65 -14.67 21.15 6.28
CA ALA A 65 -13.52 21.78 5.64
C ALA A 65 -12.53 20.72 5.11
N ILE A 66 -12.32 19.64 5.86
CA ILE A 66 -11.53 18.48 5.40
C ILE A 66 -12.18 17.89 4.14
N LEU A 67 -13.49 17.62 4.16
CA LEU A 67 -14.23 17.07 3.02
C LEU A 67 -14.21 18.01 1.81
N ALA A 68 -14.35 19.33 2.02
CA ALA A 68 -14.26 20.31 0.95
C ALA A 68 -12.85 20.31 0.32
N LYS A 69 -11.80 20.20 1.14
CA LYS A 69 -10.42 20.09 0.67
C LYS A 69 -10.22 18.83 -0.18
N LEU A 70 -10.69 17.68 0.31
CA LEU A 70 -10.61 16.39 -0.38
C LEU A 70 -11.33 16.43 -1.74
N LYS A 71 -12.53 17.02 -1.81
CA LYS A 71 -13.30 17.19 -3.05
C LYS A 71 -12.60 18.05 -4.09
N ALA A 72 -11.80 19.02 -3.65
CA ALA A 72 -11.06 19.93 -4.53
C ALA A 72 -9.69 19.37 -4.99
N MET A 73 -9.27 18.19 -4.51
CA MET A 73 -7.98 17.62 -4.86
C MET A 73 -7.98 17.03 -6.26
N GLU A 74 -6.79 16.95 -6.86
CA GLU A 74 -6.59 16.14 -8.04
C GLU A 74 -7.00 14.69 -7.76
N PRO A 75 -7.80 14.05 -8.63
CA PRO A 75 -8.26 12.67 -8.45
C PRO A 75 -7.15 11.67 -8.09
N GLU A 76 -5.98 11.81 -8.70
CA GLU A 76 -4.83 10.93 -8.46
C GLU A 76 -4.23 11.04 -7.05
N LEU A 77 -4.54 12.11 -6.32
CA LEU A 77 -4.01 12.37 -4.97
C LEU A 77 -4.99 11.97 -3.86
N LEU A 78 -6.25 11.70 -4.20
CA LEU A 78 -7.31 11.45 -3.22
C LEU A 78 -6.98 10.28 -2.29
N GLY A 79 -6.50 9.15 -2.82
CA GLY A 79 -6.15 7.98 -2.00
C GLY A 79 -5.12 8.32 -0.92
N PHE A 80 -4.04 9.01 -1.30
CA PHE A 80 -2.98 9.42 -0.37
C PHE A 80 -3.45 10.46 0.65
N ALA A 81 -4.38 11.33 0.25
CA ALA A 81 -4.99 12.28 1.16
C ALA A 81 -5.84 11.57 2.22
N LEU A 82 -6.62 10.56 1.83
CA LEU A 82 -7.42 9.74 2.74
C LEU A 82 -6.55 8.94 3.72
N GLU A 83 -5.40 8.42 3.26
CA GLU A 83 -4.40 7.83 4.17
C GLU A 83 -3.94 8.85 5.22
N GLY A 84 -3.68 10.10 4.80
CA GLY A 84 -3.33 11.20 5.72
C GLY A 84 -4.42 11.49 6.76
N VAL A 85 -5.70 11.44 6.38
CA VAL A 85 -6.83 11.56 7.31
C VAL A 85 -6.82 10.42 8.32
N GLY A 86 -6.68 9.18 7.86
CA GLY A 86 -6.65 8.00 8.73
C GLY A 86 -5.53 8.05 9.76
N MET A 87 -4.34 8.47 9.33
CA MET A 87 -3.20 8.67 10.23
C MET A 87 -3.51 9.71 11.32
N ALA A 88 -4.08 10.86 10.96
CA ALA A 88 -4.32 11.93 11.91
C ALA A 88 -5.43 11.60 12.91
N LEU A 89 -6.57 11.05 12.43
CA LEU A 89 -7.70 10.69 13.30
C LEU A 89 -7.33 9.55 14.25
N ALA A 90 -6.62 8.52 13.77
CA ALA A 90 -6.15 7.44 14.64
C ALA A 90 -5.19 7.98 15.71
N LYS A 91 -4.29 8.90 15.35
CA LYS A 91 -3.38 9.53 16.33
C LYS A 91 -4.15 10.32 17.39
N GLN A 92 -5.22 11.01 17.01
CA GLN A 92 -6.09 11.71 17.96
C GLN A 92 -6.84 10.74 18.88
N ASP A 93 -7.35 9.62 18.36
CA ASP A 93 -8.00 8.59 19.18
C ASP A 93 -7.05 7.95 20.20
N ILE A 94 -5.75 7.92 19.89
CA ILE A 94 -4.69 7.46 20.81
C ILE A 94 -4.40 8.48 21.91
N ILE A 95 -4.20 9.74 21.51
CA ILE A 95 -3.77 10.81 22.44
C ILE A 95 -4.93 11.28 23.33
N THR A 96 -6.14 11.30 22.78
CA THR A 96 -7.35 11.73 23.50
C THR A 96 -8.48 10.74 23.24
N PRO A 97 -8.44 9.59 23.95
CA PRO A 97 -9.49 8.59 23.87
C PRO A 97 -10.83 9.21 24.27
N GLY A 98 -11.86 8.94 23.47
CA GLY A 98 -13.23 9.39 23.71
C GLY A 98 -14.22 8.25 23.50
N GLU A 99 -15.50 8.52 23.72
CA GLU A 99 -16.56 7.52 23.53
C GLU A 99 -16.80 7.17 22.06
N LEU A 100 -16.43 8.06 21.13
CA LEU A 100 -16.57 7.89 19.69
C LEU A 100 -15.20 7.70 19.03
N ASN A 101 -15.03 6.61 18.29
CA ASN A 101 -13.87 6.42 17.41
C ASN A 101 -13.98 7.38 16.21
N ARG A 102 -13.02 8.30 16.08
CA ARG A 102 -13.05 9.37 15.07
C ARG A 102 -12.84 8.83 13.67
N VAL A 103 -12.01 7.78 13.52
CA VAL A 103 -11.81 7.11 12.23
C VAL A 103 -13.13 6.52 11.74
N GLU A 104 -13.83 5.76 12.58
CA GLU A 104 -15.13 5.15 12.27
C GLU A 104 -16.19 6.21 11.94
N ALA A 105 -16.26 7.27 12.75
CA ALA A 105 -17.19 8.37 12.53
C ALA A 105 -16.96 9.04 11.16
N PHE A 106 -15.70 9.23 10.76
CA PHE A 106 -15.35 9.87 9.48
C PHE A 106 -15.73 9.01 8.28
N VAL A 107 -15.58 7.69 8.37
CA VAL A 107 -15.81 6.79 7.24
C VAL A 107 -17.24 6.25 7.16
N THR A 108 -18.07 6.52 8.17
CA THR A 108 -19.48 6.09 8.21
C THR A 108 -20.24 6.63 6.99
N GLY A 109 -20.92 5.74 6.26
CA GLY A 109 -21.69 6.09 5.06
C GLY A 109 -20.86 6.31 3.78
N THR A 110 -19.55 6.13 3.83
CA THR A 110 -18.67 6.24 2.65
C THR A 110 -18.52 4.90 1.91
N SER A 111 -18.03 4.94 0.66
CA SER A 111 -17.78 3.73 -0.12
C SER A 111 -16.67 2.86 0.48
N VAL A 112 -16.70 1.55 0.21
CA VAL A 112 -15.69 0.59 0.72
C VAL A 112 -14.27 1.02 0.37
N ALA A 113 -14.03 1.50 -0.85
CA ALA A 113 -12.69 1.94 -1.23
C ALA A 113 -12.23 3.19 -0.46
N TYR A 114 -13.15 4.08 -0.10
CA TYR A 114 -12.87 5.25 0.74
C TYR A 114 -12.47 4.80 2.16
N GLN A 115 -13.22 3.87 2.74
CA GLN A 115 -12.91 3.26 4.04
C GLN A 115 -11.51 2.62 4.03
N ILE A 116 -11.20 1.82 3.01
CA ILE A 116 -9.90 1.13 2.89
C ILE A 116 -8.74 2.13 2.84
N MET A 117 -8.85 3.23 2.09
CA MET A 117 -7.79 4.24 2.03
C MET A 117 -7.54 4.89 3.39
N VAL A 118 -8.60 5.16 4.17
CA VAL A 118 -8.46 5.69 5.52
C VAL A 118 -7.81 4.65 6.46
N PHE A 119 -8.26 3.40 6.45
CA PHE A 119 -7.67 2.33 7.29
C PHE A 119 -6.25 1.94 6.88
N LEU A 120 -5.88 2.07 5.61
CA LEU A 120 -4.48 1.99 5.15
C LEU A 120 -3.62 3.01 5.90
N GLY A 121 -4.11 4.26 6.01
CA GLY A 121 -3.48 5.32 6.80
C GLY A 121 -3.30 4.97 8.28
N VAL A 122 -4.28 4.30 8.89
CA VAL A 122 -4.15 3.81 10.28
C VAL A 122 -2.98 2.83 10.40
N GLY A 123 -2.86 1.88 9.47
CA GLY A 123 -1.71 0.96 9.42
C GLY A 123 -0.38 1.67 9.25
N VAL A 124 -0.31 2.69 8.38
CA VAL A 124 0.87 3.53 8.18
C VAL A 124 1.26 4.26 9.47
N LEU A 125 0.31 4.82 10.22
CA LEU A 125 0.58 5.45 11.51
C LEU A 125 1.18 4.44 12.49
N LEU A 126 0.53 3.28 12.67
CA LEU A 126 0.95 2.27 13.65
C LEU A 126 2.38 1.80 13.41
N ALA A 127 2.76 1.59 12.14
CA ALA A 127 4.13 1.22 11.77
C ALA A 127 5.12 2.38 11.97
N THR A 128 4.71 3.62 11.65
CA THR A 128 5.58 4.81 11.80
C THR A 128 5.94 5.09 13.24
N GLU A 129 4.96 4.97 14.14
CA GLU A 129 5.10 5.28 15.57
C GLU A 129 5.49 4.03 16.40
N GLN A 130 5.64 2.86 15.75
CA GLN A 130 5.94 1.57 16.39
C GLN A 130 5.00 1.25 17.57
N LEU A 131 3.72 1.47 17.37
CA LEU A 131 2.69 1.29 18.40
C LEU A 131 2.29 -0.19 18.56
N PRO A 132 1.90 -0.63 19.77
CA PRO A 132 1.48 -2.01 20.00
C PRO A 132 0.21 -2.33 19.20
N LEU A 133 0.22 -3.40 18.41
CA LEU A 133 -0.87 -3.75 17.49
C LEU A 133 -2.15 -4.22 18.20
N ASP A 134 -2.02 -4.97 19.29
CA ASP A 134 -3.10 -5.68 19.98
C ASP A 134 -4.31 -4.80 20.34
N PRO A 135 -4.16 -3.68 21.06
CA PRO A 135 -5.32 -2.86 21.44
C PRO A 135 -6.01 -2.24 20.21
N PHE A 136 -5.25 -1.88 19.16
CA PHE A 136 -5.83 -1.25 17.98
C PHE A 136 -6.57 -2.25 17.12
N ILE A 137 -5.94 -3.36 16.75
CA ILE A 137 -6.58 -4.32 15.86
C ILE A 137 -7.80 -4.94 16.54
N THR A 138 -7.72 -5.24 17.83
CA THR A 138 -8.88 -5.71 18.60
C THR A 138 -10.04 -4.70 18.57
N SER A 139 -9.75 -3.40 18.69
CA SER A 139 -10.80 -2.37 18.61
C SER A 139 -11.44 -2.23 17.22
N TYR A 140 -10.69 -2.45 16.14
CA TYR A 140 -11.21 -2.38 14.77
C TYR A 140 -11.87 -3.68 14.30
N LEU A 141 -11.65 -4.77 15.04
CA LEU A 141 -12.33 -6.04 14.85
C LEU A 141 -13.78 -6.04 15.40
N GLU A 142 -14.25 -4.99 16.09
CA GLU A 142 -15.60 -4.97 16.65
C GLU A 142 -16.43 -3.75 16.19
N PRO A 143 -17.64 -3.95 15.62
CA PRO A 143 -18.18 -5.22 15.13
C PRO A 143 -17.32 -5.74 13.96
N PHE A 144 -17.19 -7.07 13.86
CA PHE A 144 -16.32 -7.74 12.89
C PHE A 144 -16.41 -7.19 11.46
N ASN A 145 -15.40 -6.40 11.08
CA ASN A 145 -15.22 -5.91 9.71
C ASN A 145 -13.78 -6.20 9.24
N PRO A 146 -13.56 -7.33 8.55
CA PRO A 146 -12.21 -7.77 8.16
C PRO A 146 -11.54 -6.80 7.17
N LEU A 147 -12.32 -6.00 6.42
CA LEU A 147 -11.76 -5.01 5.48
C LEU A 147 -10.92 -3.95 6.18
N ARG A 148 -11.27 -3.58 7.43
CA ARG A 148 -10.50 -2.62 8.23
C ARG A 148 -9.14 -3.20 8.58
N VAL A 149 -9.13 -4.40 9.13
CA VAL A 149 -7.90 -5.08 9.57
C VAL A 149 -7.00 -5.42 8.41
N TRP A 150 -7.55 -5.83 7.27
CA TRP A 150 -6.77 -6.05 6.05
C TRP A 150 -6.13 -4.74 5.56
N ALA A 151 -6.89 -3.65 5.50
CA ALA A 151 -6.34 -2.36 5.12
C ALA A 151 -5.24 -1.89 6.10
N ILE A 152 -5.42 -2.08 7.41
CA ILE A 152 -4.40 -1.78 8.42
C ILE A 152 -3.15 -2.64 8.21
N ALA A 153 -3.29 -3.96 8.00
CA ALA A 153 -2.15 -4.85 7.79
C ALA A 153 -1.37 -4.51 6.50
N ASP A 154 -2.08 -4.18 5.42
CA ASP A 154 -1.47 -3.76 4.15
C ASP A 154 -0.70 -2.42 4.33
N GLY A 155 -1.31 -1.44 4.99
CA GLY A 155 -0.69 -0.15 5.28
C GLY A 155 0.53 -0.27 6.20
N TYR A 156 0.43 -1.12 7.21
CA TYR A 156 1.52 -1.41 8.15
C TYR A 156 2.70 -2.09 7.44
N GLY A 157 2.45 -3.14 6.65
CA GLY A 157 3.48 -3.85 5.90
C GLY A 157 4.21 -2.95 4.89
N PHE A 158 3.46 -2.09 4.20
CA PHE A 158 4.05 -1.07 3.32
C PHE A 158 5.00 -0.16 4.08
N GLN A 159 4.55 0.40 5.21
CA GLN A 159 5.35 1.38 5.94
C GLN A 159 6.56 0.74 6.63
N CYS A 160 6.46 -0.51 7.11
CA CYS A 160 7.60 -1.30 7.58
C CYS A 160 8.68 -1.41 6.50
N GLY A 161 8.29 -1.78 5.28
CA GLY A 161 9.23 -1.84 4.18
C GLY A 161 9.78 -0.49 3.72
N MET A 162 9.09 0.64 4.02
CA MET A 162 9.59 1.98 3.69
C MET A 162 10.54 2.55 4.75
N LEU A 163 10.25 2.40 6.03
CA LEU A 163 11.01 3.01 7.14
C LEU A 163 12.00 2.05 7.82
N HIS A 164 11.70 0.76 7.79
CA HIS A 164 12.44 -0.29 8.49
C HIS A 164 12.92 -1.36 7.52
N TRP A 165 13.27 -0.95 6.29
CA TRP A 165 13.54 -1.83 5.17
C TRP A 165 14.67 -2.84 5.42
N GLN A 166 15.72 -2.49 6.20
CA GLN A 166 16.77 -3.44 6.55
C GLN A 166 16.22 -4.62 7.36
N GLU A 167 15.37 -4.31 8.33
CA GLU A 167 14.75 -5.32 9.18
C GLU A 167 13.76 -6.16 8.38
N TYR A 168 12.85 -5.51 7.64
CA TYR A 168 11.72 -6.20 7.01
C TYR A 168 12.02 -6.84 5.66
N LEU A 169 13.04 -6.37 4.92
CA LEU A 169 13.45 -6.99 3.66
C LEU A 169 14.56 -8.02 3.84
N TYR A 170 15.44 -7.87 4.83
CA TYR A 170 16.54 -8.83 5.07
C TYR A 170 16.30 -9.75 6.25
N GLY A 171 15.83 -9.22 7.39
CA GLY A 171 15.43 -10.05 8.54
C GLY A 171 14.07 -10.71 8.35
N GLN A 172 13.23 -10.12 7.51
CA GLN A 172 11.92 -10.63 7.10
C GLN A 172 10.97 -11.02 8.26
N PRO A 173 10.95 -10.33 9.43
CA PRO A 173 9.99 -10.65 10.47
C PRO A 173 8.56 -10.41 9.97
N ARG A 174 7.63 -11.09 10.62
CA ARG A 174 6.21 -10.80 10.53
C ARG A 174 5.70 -10.57 11.96
N PRO A 175 5.02 -9.44 12.26
CA PRO A 175 4.42 -9.24 13.56
C PRO A 175 3.50 -10.40 13.93
N GLU A 176 3.58 -10.90 15.16
CA GLU A 176 2.85 -12.09 15.62
C GLU A 176 1.33 -11.95 15.42
N TYR A 177 0.81 -10.74 15.65
CA TYR A 177 -0.60 -10.43 15.45
C TYR A 177 -1.05 -10.54 13.99
N PHE A 178 -0.12 -10.41 13.04
CA PHE A 178 -0.37 -10.66 11.62
C PHE A 178 -0.10 -12.13 11.30
N SER A 179 -0.84 -13.03 11.95
CA SER A 179 -0.79 -14.47 11.68
C SER A 179 -1.85 -14.88 10.63
N GLY A 180 -1.76 -16.14 10.18
CA GLY A 180 -2.68 -16.70 9.19
C GLY A 180 -2.77 -15.85 7.93
N TYR A 181 -3.99 -15.50 7.53
CA TYR A 181 -4.22 -14.71 6.33
C TYR A 181 -3.84 -13.24 6.47
N ILE A 182 -3.95 -12.64 7.67
CA ILE A 182 -3.57 -11.23 7.87
C ILE A 182 -2.08 -11.05 7.55
N GLY A 183 -1.26 -12.05 7.85
CA GLY A 183 0.15 -12.10 7.46
C GLY A 183 0.41 -12.06 5.95
N ARG A 184 -0.52 -12.58 5.15
CA ARG A 184 -0.46 -12.49 3.68
C ARG A 184 -0.73 -11.06 3.20
N ILE A 185 -1.67 -10.37 3.84
CA ILE A 185 -1.98 -8.97 3.54
C ILE A 185 -0.84 -8.03 3.94
N PHE A 186 -0.20 -8.31 5.07
CA PHE A 186 1.04 -7.64 5.46
C PHE A 186 2.12 -7.77 4.37
N ASP A 187 2.31 -8.99 3.81
CA ASP A 187 3.27 -9.22 2.73
C ASP A 187 2.89 -8.51 1.42
N GLN A 188 1.60 -8.34 1.14
CA GLN A 188 1.15 -7.50 0.03
C GLN A 188 1.54 -6.02 0.23
N GLY A 189 1.42 -5.52 1.46
CA GLY A 189 1.95 -4.20 1.83
C GLY A 189 3.46 -4.11 1.62
N LEU A 190 4.20 -5.11 2.09
CA LEU A 190 5.64 -5.18 1.94
C LEU A 190 6.05 -5.22 0.45
N GLY A 191 5.31 -5.96 -0.40
CA GLY A 191 5.50 -5.96 -1.85
C GLY A 191 5.33 -4.58 -2.48
N ARG A 192 4.35 -3.78 -2.03
CA ARG A 192 4.20 -2.39 -2.48
C ARG A 192 5.44 -1.55 -2.16
N SER A 193 6.05 -1.75 -1.00
CA SER A 193 7.26 -1.03 -0.60
C SER A 193 8.48 -1.39 -1.46
N ILE A 194 8.63 -2.67 -1.83
CA ILE A 194 9.70 -3.15 -2.72
C ILE A 194 9.59 -2.44 -4.07
N TRP A 195 8.39 -2.36 -4.65
CA TRP A 195 8.18 -1.61 -5.89
C TRP A 195 8.56 -0.13 -5.76
N VAL A 196 8.21 0.52 -4.65
CA VAL A 196 8.51 1.95 -4.43
C VAL A 196 10.01 2.20 -4.26
N ILE A 197 10.72 1.30 -3.58
CA ILE A 197 12.17 1.40 -3.41
C ILE A 197 12.86 1.15 -4.76
N ASP A 198 12.46 0.09 -5.46
CA ASP A 198 13.18 -0.38 -6.64
C ASP A 198 12.74 0.34 -7.94
N ILE A 199 11.57 1.00 -7.95
CA ILE A 199 11.02 1.80 -9.07
C ILE A 199 11.05 1.05 -10.42
N GLY A 200 10.65 -0.21 -10.38
CA GLY A 200 10.60 -1.05 -11.57
C GLY A 200 11.95 -1.56 -12.06
N ASP A 201 12.99 -1.55 -11.23
CA ASP A 201 14.17 -2.38 -11.45
C ASP A 201 13.77 -3.86 -11.28
N VAL A 202 13.34 -4.48 -12.38
CA VAL A 202 12.77 -5.83 -12.40
C VAL A 202 13.75 -6.87 -11.87
N ALA A 203 15.04 -6.73 -12.17
CA ALA A 203 16.08 -7.65 -11.71
C ALA A 203 16.22 -7.58 -10.19
N HIS A 204 16.34 -6.37 -9.64
CA HIS A 204 16.47 -6.18 -8.20
C HIS A 204 15.22 -6.62 -7.43
N ILE A 205 14.03 -6.39 -8.00
CA ILE A 205 12.75 -6.87 -7.44
C ILE A 205 12.76 -8.40 -7.36
N GLN A 206 13.13 -9.08 -8.44
CA GLN A 206 13.18 -10.53 -8.50
C GLN A 206 14.18 -11.11 -7.49
N GLU A 207 15.40 -10.53 -7.43
CA GLU A 207 16.43 -10.93 -6.46
C GLU A 207 15.94 -10.75 -5.01
N THR A 208 15.28 -9.63 -4.72
CA THR A 208 14.72 -9.37 -3.38
C THR A 208 13.68 -10.41 -3.00
N ILE A 209 12.70 -10.68 -3.86
CA ILE A 209 11.61 -11.63 -3.57
C ILE A 209 12.15 -13.06 -3.45
N ALA A 210 13.16 -13.43 -4.25
CA ALA A 210 13.76 -14.76 -4.21
C ALA A 210 14.38 -15.10 -2.85
N THR A 211 14.70 -14.10 -2.01
CA THR A 211 15.19 -14.32 -0.64
C THR A 211 14.08 -14.67 0.36
N PHE A 212 12.81 -14.43 0.03
CA PHE A 212 11.67 -14.78 0.89
C PHE A 212 11.27 -16.24 0.72
N SER A 213 10.65 -16.83 1.74
CA SER A 213 10.08 -18.18 1.64
C SER A 213 9.06 -18.26 0.50
N ALA A 214 9.03 -19.39 -0.22
CA ALA A 214 8.13 -19.60 -1.36
C ALA A 214 6.65 -19.36 -1.02
N THR A 215 6.26 -19.52 0.24
CA THR A 215 4.91 -19.26 0.76
C THR A 215 4.54 -17.77 0.84
N ARG A 216 5.52 -16.86 0.88
CA ARG A 216 5.32 -15.39 0.96
C ARG A 216 5.43 -14.69 -0.38
N GLN A 217 6.18 -15.29 -1.32
CA GLN A 217 6.42 -14.70 -2.64
C GLN A 217 5.15 -14.35 -3.42
N PRO A 218 4.06 -15.16 -3.44
CA PRO A 218 2.84 -14.79 -4.14
C PRO A 218 2.24 -13.47 -3.65
N ASP A 219 2.24 -13.25 -2.33
CA ASP A 219 1.65 -12.05 -1.72
C ASP A 219 2.52 -10.81 -1.97
N LEU A 220 3.85 -10.96 -1.95
CA LEU A 220 4.79 -9.90 -2.35
C LEU A 220 4.58 -9.49 -3.82
N TRP A 221 4.49 -10.47 -4.73
CA TRP A 221 4.21 -10.24 -6.15
C TRP A 221 2.86 -9.56 -6.37
N CYS A 222 1.83 -9.95 -5.61
CA CYS A 222 0.54 -9.28 -5.62
C CYS A 222 0.66 -7.82 -5.18
N GLY A 223 1.40 -7.54 -4.10
CA GLY A 223 1.74 -6.18 -3.66
C GLY A 223 2.39 -5.34 -4.76
N ILE A 224 3.36 -5.91 -5.45
CA ILE A 224 4.06 -5.28 -6.56
C ILE A 224 3.11 -4.96 -7.72
N GLY A 225 2.22 -5.89 -8.08
CA GLY A 225 1.23 -5.69 -9.15
C GLY A 225 0.29 -4.51 -8.86
N TYR A 226 -0.13 -4.38 -7.61
CA TYR A 226 -0.93 -3.25 -7.16
C TYR A 226 -0.14 -1.93 -7.28
N ALA A 227 1.10 -1.91 -6.79
CA ALA A 227 1.92 -0.70 -6.78
C ALA A 227 2.37 -0.26 -8.18
N CYS A 228 2.76 -1.20 -9.04
CA CYS A 228 3.19 -0.89 -10.41
C CYS A 228 2.06 -0.30 -11.24
N SER A 229 0.84 -0.77 -11.03
CA SER A 229 -0.35 -0.27 -11.71
C SER A 229 -0.80 1.07 -11.11
N SER A 230 -0.88 1.18 -9.78
CA SER A 230 -1.38 2.38 -9.10
C SER A 230 -0.42 3.57 -9.21
N ILE A 231 0.86 3.36 -8.96
CA ILE A 231 1.87 4.44 -8.96
C ILE A 231 2.30 4.73 -10.40
N GLY A 232 2.33 3.70 -11.26
CA GLY A 232 2.75 3.79 -12.64
C GLY A 232 4.20 4.23 -12.78
N GLY A 233 4.50 4.94 -13.87
CA GLY A 233 5.83 5.51 -14.13
C GLY A 233 6.81 4.54 -14.79
N VAL A 234 6.31 3.44 -15.34
CA VAL A 234 7.07 2.49 -16.16
C VAL A 234 6.37 2.28 -17.49
N GLN A 235 7.13 1.90 -18.52
CA GLN A 235 6.59 1.62 -19.85
C GLN A 235 6.08 0.18 -19.94
N ARG A 236 5.38 -0.13 -21.02
CA ARG A 236 4.86 -1.47 -21.33
C ARG A 236 5.95 -2.55 -21.21
N GLU A 237 7.14 -2.28 -21.73
CA GLU A 237 8.24 -3.23 -21.76
C GLU A 237 8.68 -3.63 -20.34
N THR A 238 8.61 -2.69 -19.39
CA THR A 238 8.89 -2.98 -17.98
C THR A 238 7.81 -3.87 -17.36
N LEU A 239 6.54 -3.66 -17.71
CA LEU A 239 5.43 -4.49 -17.22
C LEU A 239 5.51 -5.92 -17.78
N GLU A 240 5.89 -6.07 -19.04
CA GLU A 240 6.10 -7.37 -19.69
C GLU A 240 7.32 -8.10 -19.11
N ALA A 241 8.42 -7.37 -18.84
CA ALA A 241 9.58 -7.91 -18.15
C ALA A 241 9.23 -8.34 -16.72
N LEU A 242 8.42 -7.56 -16.01
CA LEU A 242 7.93 -7.89 -14.67
C LEU A 242 7.07 -9.15 -14.68
N GLY A 243 6.18 -9.29 -15.67
CA GLY A 243 5.38 -10.50 -15.87
C GLY A 243 6.23 -11.74 -16.13
N THR A 244 7.29 -11.59 -16.93
CA THR A 244 8.27 -12.66 -17.16
C THR A 244 9.01 -13.05 -15.87
N ALA A 245 9.49 -12.05 -15.11
CA ALA A 245 10.21 -12.26 -13.86
C ALA A 245 9.36 -12.90 -12.75
N ALA A 246 8.04 -12.61 -12.74
CA ALA A 246 7.11 -13.23 -11.81
C ALA A 246 6.96 -14.74 -12.03
N GLY A 247 7.14 -15.24 -13.27
CA GLY A 247 7.09 -16.67 -13.59
C GLY A 247 5.79 -17.32 -13.09
N ALA A 248 5.91 -18.31 -12.20
CA ALA A 248 4.75 -18.99 -11.60
C ALA A 248 3.85 -18.07 -10.75
N TYR A 249 4.35 -16.90 -10.33
CA TYR A 249 3.62 -15.92 -9.53
C TYR A 249 2.92 -14.84 -10.39
N LEU A 250 2.99 -14.95 -11.73
CA LEU A 250 2.31 -14.04 -12.64
C LEU A 250 0.80 -13.88 -12.35
N PRO A 251 0.03 -14.93 -11.98
CA PRO A 251 -1.37 -14.74 -11.58
C PRO A 251 -1.55 -13.82 -10.37
N ALA A 252 -0.66 -13.91 -9.38
CA ALA A 252 -0.70 -13.05 -8.20
C ALA A 252 -0.34 -11.59 -8.55
N LEU A 253 0.68 -11.39 -9.40
CA LEU A 253 1.03 -10.08 -9.95
C LEU A 253 -0.17 -9.44 -10.69
N ALA A 254 -0.80 -10.19 -11.60
CA ALA A 254 -1.95 -9.72 -12.36
C ALA A 254 -3.14 -9.38 -11.44
N GLN A 255 -3.43 -10.23 -10.45
CA GLN A 255 -4.47 -9.96 -9.45
C GLN A 255 -4.24 -8.63 -8.70
N GLY A 256 -2.98 -8.33 -8.35
CA GLY A 256 -2.63 -7.03 -7.76
C GLY A 256 -2.97 -5.86 -8.68
N ALA A 257 -2.66 -5.99 -9.96
CA ALA A 257 -2.94 -4.97 -10.98
C ALA A 257 -4.44 -4.74 -11.20
N SER A 258 -5.22 -5.81 -11.33
CA SER A 258 -6.68 -5.74 -11.46
C SER A 258 -7.35 -5.12 -10.23
N CYS A 259 -6.83 -5.44 -9.04
CA CYS A 259 -7.27 -4.82 -7.81
C CYS A 259 -7.05 -3.29 -7.85
N ALA A 260 -5.86 -2.82 -8.24
CA ALA A 260 -5.58 -1.40 -8.39
C ALA A 260 -6.54 -0.69 -9.35
N ALA A 261 -6.80 -1.29 -10.52
CA ALA A 261 -7.75 -0.75 -11.50
C ALA A 261 -9.16 -0.64 -10.91
N LYS A 262 -9.65 -1.71 -10.28
CA LYS A 262 -10.99 -1.71 -9.70
C LYS A 262 -11.13 -0.72 -8.55
N PHE A 263 -10.14 -0.58 -7.68
CA PHE A 263 -10.14 0.44 -6.62
C PHE A 263 -10.35 1.84 -7.18
N ARG A 264 -9.62 2.18 -8.24
CA ARG A 264 -9.78 3.47 -8.91
C ARG A 264 -11.18 3.66 -9.50
N ARG A 265 -11.77 2.61 -10.07
CA ARG A 265 -13.16 2.65 -10.58
C ARG A 265 -14.17 2.86 -9.45
N ILE A 266 -14.06 2.14 -8.32
CA ILE A 266 -14.95 2.29 -7.14
C ILE A 266 -14.82 3.69 -6.53
N LEU A 267 -13.61 4.26 -6.50
CA LEU A 267 -13.36 5.63 -6.05
C LEU A 267 -13.81 6.70 -7.07
N GLY A 268 -14.29 6.30 -8.25
CA GLY A 268 -14.72 7.23 -9.31
C GLY A 268 -13.56 7.99 -9.98
N ILE A 269 -12.34 7.45 -9.92
CA ILE A 269 -11.10 8.08 -10.40
C ILE A 269 -10.28 7.16 -11.33
N PRO A 270 -10.88 6.57 -12.38
CA PRO A 270 -10.15 5.71 -13.31
C PRO A 270 -8.97 6.46 -13.95
N ALA A 271 -7.91 5.72 -14.28
CA ALA A 271 -6.71 6.30 -14.89
C ALA A 271 -6.15 5.38 -15.97
N ALA A 272 -5.91 5.92 -17.16
CA ALA A 272 -5.52 5.15 -18.34
C ALA A 272 -4.27 4.28 -18.14
N HIS A 273 -3.28 4.75 -17.37
CA HIS A 273 -2.07 3.98 -17.09
C HIS A 273 -2.33 2.75 -16.20
N VAL A 274 -3.31 2.82 -15.30
CA VAL A 274 -3.70 1.69 -14.44
C VAL A 274 -4.43 0.64 -15.25
N GLU A 275 -5.38 1.10 -16.07
CA GLU A 275 -6.17 0.25 -16.98
C GLU A 275 -5.25 -0.48 -17.97
N LEU A 276 -4.24 0.22 -18.50
CA LEU A 276 -3.23 -0.38 -19.37
C LEU A 276 -2.40 -1.44 -18.63
N ALA A 277 -1.96 -1.17 -17.41
CA ALA A 277 -1.16 -2.13 -16.63
C ALA A 277 -1.97 -3.39 -16.27
N ASP A 278 -3.23 -3.22 -15.86
CA ASP A 278 -4.18 -4.32 -15.64
C ASP A 278 -4.36 -5.16 -16.90
N ALA A 279 -4.62 -4.52 -18.05
CA ALA A 279 -4.81 -5.22 -19.32
C ALA A 279 -3.59 -6.06 -19.72
N ILE A 280 -2.38 -5.48 -19.64
CA ILE A 280 -1.12 -6.16 -19.99
C ILE A 280 -0.89 -7.38 -19.08
N LEU A 281 -0.96 -7.19 -17.77
CA LEU A 281 -0.62 -8.26 -16.82
C LEU A 281 -1.68 -9.37 -16.81
N SER A 282 -2.96 -9.01 -16.96
CA SER A 282 -4.06 -9.97 -17.08
C SER A 282 -3.98 -10.80 -18.36
N GLU A 283 -3.62 -10.17 -19.49
CA GLU A 283 -3.39 -10.85 -20.77
C GLU A 283 -2.24 -11.85 -20.66
N LEU A 284 -1.09 -11.43 -20.11
CA LEU A 284 0.05 -12.31 -19.88
C LEU A 284 -0.32 -13.51 -19.00
N ALA A 285 -1.07 -13.27 -17.91
CA ALA A 285 -1.51 -14.33 -17.01
C ALA A 285 -2.46 -15.33 -17.69
N THR A 286 -3.39 -14.84 -18.52
CA THR A 286 -4.33 -15.68 -19.28
C THR A 286 -3.60 -16.54 -20.31
N ASN A 287 -2.63 -15.95 -21.01
CA ASN A 287 -1.80 -16.65 -21.99
C ASN A 287 -0.93 -17.73 -21.35
N ALA A 288 -0.38 -17.47 -20.16
CA ALA A 288 0.42 -18.43 -19.41
C ALA A 288 -0.42 -19.60 -18.83
N ALA A 289 -1.68 -19.35 -18.47
CA ALA A 289 -2.56 -20.34 -17.84
C ALA A 289 -3.22 -21.33 -18.83
N GLY A 290 -2.98 -21.22 -20.14
CA GLY A 290 -3.46 -22.21 -21.12
C GLY A 290 -4.99 -22.37 -21.17
N HIS A 291 -5.76 -21.27 -21.04
CA HIS A 291 -7.24 -21.27 -20.95
C HIS A 291 -7.82 -21.88 -19.65
N THR A 292 -7.01 -22.01 -18.60
CA THR A 292 -7.54 -22.30 -17.26
C THR A 292 -7.96 -20.97 -16.62
N GLU A 293 -9.25 -20.81 -16.31
CA GLU A 293 -9.84 -19.58 -15.77
C GLU A 293 -8.98 -19.02 -14.63
N LEU A 294 -8.53 -17.77 -14.80
CA LEU A 294 -7.99 -16.97 -13.71
C LEU A 294 -9.10 -16.80 -12.67
N VAL A 295 -9.06 -17.65 -11.64
CA VAL A 295 -9.81 -17.60 -10.37
C VAL A 295 -11.08 -16.74 -10.46
N ARG A 296 -12.09 -17.26 -11.16
CA ARG A 296 -13.50 -16.96 -10.90
C ARG A 296 -13.99 -17.94 -9.85
N GLU A 297 -13.45 -17.86 -8.64
CA GLU A 297 -14.20 -18.42 -7.53
C GLU A 297 -15.33 -17.43 -7.23
N ASP A 298 -16.57 -17.86 -7.47
CA ASP A 298 -17.76 -17.14 -7.02
C ASP A 298 -17.62 -16.85 -5.53
N LEU A 299 -17.49 -15.57 -5.21
CA LEU A 299 -17.28 -15.16 -3.83
C LEU A 299 -18.59 -15.22 -3.06
N PRO A 300 -18.60 -15.87 -1.90
CA PRO A 300 -19.83 -16.08 -1.18
C PRO A 300 -20.26 -14.78 -0.51
N ASN A 301 -21.59 -14.61 -0.40
CA ASN A 301 -22.21 -13.41 0.14
C ASN A 301 -21.71 -13.13 1.57
N ILE A 302 -21.18 -11.92 1.80
CA ILE A 302 -20.55 -11.49 3.06
C ILE A 302 -21.50 -11.65 4.25
N GLY A 303 -22.81 -11.54 4.01
CA GLY A 303 -23.82 -11.72 5.06
C GLY A 303 -24.06 -13.16 5.51
N ALA A 304 -23.53 -14.18 4.80
CA ALA A 304 -23.93 -15.57 4.98
C ALA A 304 -22.77 -16.59 5.13
N THR A 305 -21.51 -16.17 5.03
CA THR A 305 -20.38 -17.11 4.89
C THR A 305 -19.50 -17.15 6.15
N PRO A 306 -19.11 -18.33 6.67
CA PRO A 306 -18.22 -18.45 7.83
C PRO A 306 -16.88 -17.73 7.63
N VAL A 307 -16.45 -17.04 8.68
CA VAL A 307 -15.30 -16.11 8.73
C VAL A 307 -14.00 -16.70 8.16
N GLU A 308 -13.71 -17.98 8.41
CA GLU A 308 -12.49 -18.66 7.89
C GLU A 308 -12.37 -18.68 6.35
N SER A 309 -13.49 -18.70 5.64
CA SER A 309 -13.51 -18.75 4.17
C SER A 309 -13.34 -17.37 3.51
N LEU A 310 -13.71 -16.28 4.20
CA LEU A 310 -13.54 -14.90 3.72
C LEU A 310 -12.08 -14.48 3.66
N TRP A 311 -11.27 -15.04 4.55
CA TRP A 311 -9.86 -14.70 4.63
C TRP A 311 -9.17 -14.89 3.30
N HIS A 312 -9.31 -15.99 2.58
CA HIS A 312 -8.51 -16.31 1.39
C HIS A 312 -8.52 -15.26 0.26
N ASN A 313 -9.46 -14.32 0.28
CA ASN A 313 -9.87 -13.61 -0.91
C ASN A 313 -9.83 -12.08 -0.85
N TYR A 314 -9.25 -11.37 0.13
CA TYR A 314 -9.28 -9.87 0.19
C TYR A 314 -9.26 -9.15 -1.18
N ARG A 315 -8.25 -9.39 -2.03
CA ARG A 315 -8.17 -8.75 -3.35
C ARG A 315 -9.13 -9.35 -4.38
N THR A 316 -9.37 -10.66 -4.37
CA THR A 316 -10.44 -11.31 -5.15
C THR A 316 -11.81 -10.72 -4.77
N TYR A 317 -12.04 -10.49 -3.48
CA TYR A 317 -13.24 -9.97 -2.85
C TYR A 317 -13.52 -8.57 -3.34
N LEU A 318 -12.49 -7.74 -3.35
CA LEU A 318 -12.53 -6.43 -3.94
C LEU A 318 -12.73 -6.47 -5.44
N ILE A 319 -12.18 -7.45 -6.18
CA ILE A 319 -12.35 -7.62 -7.64
C ILE A 319 -13.75 -8.10 -8.03
N CYS A 320 -14.42 -8.95 -7.25
CA CYS A 320 -15.73 -9.50 -7.61
C CYS A 320 -16.94 -8.75 -7.01
N ASN A 321 -16.78 -8.03 -5.89
CA ASN A 321 -17.82 -7.19 -5.28
C ASN A 321 -17.51 -5.71 -5.49
#